data_AF-A0A2I3TA38-F1
#
_entry.id   AF-A0A2I3TA38-F1
#
_cell.length_a   1.000
_cell.length_b   1.000
_cell.length_c   1.000
_cell.angle_alpha   90.00
_cell.angle_beta   90.00
_cell.angle_gamma   90.00
#
_symmetry.space_group_name_H-M   'P 1'
#
loop_
_entity.id
_entity.type
_entity.pdbx_description
1 polymer ?
#
loop_
_entity_poly.entity_id
_entity_poly.type
_entity_poly.pdbx_seq_one_letter_code
_entity_poly.pdbx_strand_id
1 'polypeptide(L)'
;MSRPAHRRPEYHKINKDLFVLTYGALVAQLCKDYEKDEDVNQYLDKMGYGIGTRLVEDFLARSCVGRCHSYSEIIDIIAQVAFKMYLGITPSVTCNNSSKNEFSLILEKNPLVEFVEELPAGRSSLCYCNLLCGIIRGALEMVHLAADVTFLQDRLKGHNPGVLFIPDESTKPRTGITVSPSVDLILYVITLSMPGGG
;
A
#
# COMPACT_ATOMS: atom_id res chain seq x y z
N MET A 1 34.52 31.07 -6.44
CA MET A 1 34.29 29.87 -5.60
C MET A 1 33.01 29.20 -6.08
N SER A 2 33.13 28.17 -6.92
CA SER A 2 31.99 27.46 -7.50
C SER A 2 31.44 26.48 -6.47
N ARG A 3 30.14 26.59 -6.16
CA ARG A 3 29.42 25.62 -5.32
C ARG A 3 29.63 24.21 -5.91
N PRO A 4 30.00 23.20 -5.11
CA PRO A 4 30.05 21.83 -5.63
C PRO A 4 28.64 21.43 -6.06
N ALA A 5 28.51 20.97 -7.30
CA ALA A 5 27.29 20.36 -7.79
C ALA A 5 26.94 19.19 -6.87
N HIS A 6 25.74 19.24 -6.29
CA HIS A 6 25.22 18.19 -5.42
C HIS A 6 25.13 16.91 -6.25
N ARG A 7 26.14 16.04 -6.11
CA ARG A 7 26.20 14.74 -6.75
C ARG A 7 25.02 13.96 -6.17
N ARG A 8 23.94 13.80 -6.94
CA ARG A 8 22.82 12.93 -6.54
C ARG A 8 23.43 11.56 -6.25
N PRO A 9 23.24 10.97 -5.06
CA PRO A 9 23.71 9.62 -4.81
C PRO A 9 23.08 8.69 -5.87
N GLU A 10 23.91 8.09 -6.72
CA GLU A 10 23.50 6.98 -7.56
C GLU A 10 23.23 5.81 -6.63
N TYR A 11 21.95 5.57 -6.35
CA TYR A 11 21.56 4.39 -5.61
C TYR A 11 21.79 3.17 -6.49
N HIS A 12 22.53 2.19 -5.96
CA HIS A 12 22.48 0.85 -6.50
C HIS A 12 21.02 0.44 -6.56
N LYS A 13 20.54 0.20 -7.78
CA LYS A 13 19.22 -0.35 -8.03
C LYS A 13 19.23 -1.75 -7.46
N ILE A 14 18.93 -1.88 -6.16
CA ILE A 14 18.77 -3.16 -5.48
C ILE A 14 17.78 -3.96 -6.33
N ASN A 15 18.13 -5.21 -6.63
CA ASN A 15 17.26 -6.02 -7.45
C ASN A 15 15.92 -6.17 -6.73
N LYS A 16 14.83 -5.78 -7.41
CA LYS A 16 13.48 -5.86 -6.83
C LYS A 16 13.18 -7.29 -6.40
N ASP A 17 13.68 -8.26 -7.14
CA ASP A 17 13.54 -9.69 -6.85
C ASP A 17 14.12 -10.05 -5.48
N LEU A 18 15.29 -9.48 -5.12
CA LEU A 18 15.90 -9.73 -3.81
C LEU A 18 15.02 -9.22 -2.68
N PHE A 19 14.43 -8.03 -2.84
CA PHE A 19 13.50 -7.47 -1.86
C PHE A 19 12.24 -8.32 -1.73
N VAL A 20 11.64 -8.71 -2.86
CA VAL A 20 10.43 -9.55 -2.89
C VAL A 20 10.68 -10.91 -2.24
N LEU A 21 11.79 -11.58 -2.57
CA LEU A 21 12.16 -12.87 -1.98
C LEU A 21 12.45 -12.75 -0.48
N THR A 22 13.14 -11.68 -0.06
CA THR A 22 13.41 -11.42 1.37
C THR A 22 12.11 -11.19 2.13
N TYR A 23 11.18 -10.44 1.53
CA TYR A 23 9.86 -10.21 2.12
C TYR A 23 9.06 -11.51 2.22
N GLY A 24 9.04 -12.33 1.16
CA GLY A 24 8.40 -13.64 1.18
C GLY A 24 8.97 -14.57 2.26
N ALA A 25 10.30 -14.59 2.43
CA ALA A 25 10.95 -15.36 3.49
C ALA A 25 10.57 -14.86 4.90
N LEU A 26 10.48 -13.54 5.09
CA LEU A 26 10.02 -12.93 6.34
C LEU A 26 8.58 -13.36 6.66
N VAL A 27 7.65 -13.22 5.70
CA VAL A 27 6.25 -13.60 5.91
C VAL A 27 6.14 -15.11 6.17
N ALA A 28 6.87 -15.94 5.44
CA ALA A 28 6.90 -17.38 5.68
C ALA A 28 7.41 -17.73 7.08
N GLN A 29 8.38 -16.98 7.60
CA GLN A 29 8.88 -17.15 8.96
C GLN A 29 7.84 -16.73 10.00
N LEU A 30 7.17 -15.57 9.80
CA LEU A 30 6.10 -15.12 10.70
C LEU A 30 4.92 -16.10 10.72
N CYS A 31 4.57 -16.69 9.58
CA CYS A 31 3.55 -17.73 9.49
C CYS A 31 3.95 -19.06 10.18
N LYS A 32 5.22 -19.25 10.55
CA LYS A 32 5.66 -20.38 11.39
C LYS A 32 5.69 -20.01 12.86
N ASP A 33 6.09 -18.77 13.16
CA ASP A 33 6.27 -18.29 14.53
C ASP A 33 4.94 -17.89 15.21
N TYR A 34 3.92 -17.54 14.42
CA TYR A 34 2.59 -17.14 14.91
C TYR A 34 1.50 -18.07 14.40
N GLU A 35 0.63 -18.54 15.28
CA GLU A 35 -0.52 -19.38 14.91
C GLU A 35 -1.66 -18.58 14.25
N LYS A 36 -1.87 -17.34 14.68
CA LYS A 36 -2.98 -16.49 14.23
C LYS A 36 -2.52 -15.51 13.15
N ASP A 37 -3.36 -15.34 12.14
CA ASP A 37 -3.12 -14.40 11.04
C ASP A 37 -3.16 -12.94 11.51
N GLU A 38 -3.97 -12.64 12.53
CA GLU A 38 -4.10 -11.31 13.10
C GLU A 38 -2.79 -10.84 13.74
N ASP A 39 -2.06 -11.74 14.40
CA ASP A 39 -0.76 -11.45 15.00
C ASP A 39 0.29 -11.17 13.92
N VAL A 40 0.28 -11.94 12.83
CA VAL A 40 1.16 -11.71 11.67
C VAL A 40 0.84 -10.35 11.03
N ASN A 41 -0.44 -10.05 10.80
CA ASN A 41 -0.88 -8.78 10.24
C ASN A 41 -0.43 -7.60 11.11
N GLN A 42 -0.62 -7.69 12.43
CA GLN A 42 -0.20 -6.65 13.37
C GLN A 42 1.33 -6.47 13.36
N TYR A 43 2.08 -7.57 13.27
CA TYR A 43 3.52 -7.51 13.20
C TYR A 43 4.02 -6.85 11.91
N LEU A 44 3.41 -7.20 10.76
CA LEU A 44 3.73 -6.59 9.47
C LEU A 44 3.42 -5.09 9.46
N ASP A 45 2.27 -4.67 9.98
CA ASP A 45 1.92 -3.26 10.09
C ASP A 45 2.90 -2.50 11.01
N LYS A 46 3.21 -3.06 12.18
CA LYS A 46 4.15 -2.45 13.12
C LYS A 46 5.55 -2.31 12.53
N MET A 47 6.04 -3.33 11.83
CA MET A 47 7.31 -3.27 11.12
C MET A 47 7.26 -2.20 10.03
N GLY A 48 6.18 -2.18 9.24
CA GLY A 48 5.98 -1.21 8.18
C GLY A 48 6.00 0.22 8.71
N TYR A 49 5.32 0.47 9.83
CA TYR A 49 5.29 1.78 10.49
C TYR A 49 6.69 2.25 10.90
N GLY A 50 7.51 1.37 11.50
CA GLY A 50 8.89 1.68 11.83
C GLY A 50 9.76 1.97 10.60
N ILE A 51 9.48 1.34 9.46
CA ILE A 51 10.14 1.65 8.18
C ILE A 51 9.66 3.00 7.66
N GLY A 52 8.35 3.24 7.62
CA GLY A 52 7.73 4.47 7.10
C GLY A 52 8.21 5.74 7.79
N THR A 53 8.30 5.70 9.13
CA THR A 53 8.78 6.82 9.95
C THR A 53 10.22 7.24 9.62
N ARG A 54 11.06 6.31 9.16
CA ARG A 54 12.44 6.60 8.71
C ARG A 54 12.51 6.92 7.22
N LEU A 55 11.66 6.29 6.43
CA LEU A 55 11.64 6.41 4.97
C LEU A 55 11.20 7.81 4.51
N VAL A 56 10.33 8.45 5.28
CA VAL A 56 9.80 9.79 4.97
C VAL A 56 10.89 10.86 4.91
N GLU A 57 11.94 10.79 5.74
CA GLU A 57 13.05 11.73 5.71
C GLU A 57 13.85 11.60 4.40
N ASP A 58 14.16 10.36 3.98
CA ASP A 58 14.80 10.09 2.68
C ASP A 58 13.91 10.56 1.53
N PHE A 59 12.60 10.31 1.63
CA PHE A 59 11.63 10.74 0.63
C PHE A 59 11.62 12.26 0.49
N LEU A 60 11.50 13.02 1.57
CA LEU A 60 11.46 14.49 1.55
C LEU A 60 12.80 15.10 1.12
N ALA A 61 13.93 14.48 1.46
CA ALA A 61 15.24 14.94 1.03
C ALA A 61 15.48 14.78 -0.48
N ARG A 62 14.81 13.80 -1.10
CA ARG A 62 15.03 13.40 -2.50
C ARG A 62 13.92 13.83 -3.45
N SER A 63 12.71 13.96 -2.93
CA SER A 63 11.57 14.47 -3.66
C SER A 63 11.57 16.00 -3.53
N CYS A 64 11.53 16.73 -4.64
CA CYS A 64 11.39 18.20 -4.62
C CYS A 64 9.95 18.61 -4.25
N VAL A 65 9.33 17.88 -3.32
CA VAL A 65 7.95 18.07 -2.88
C VAL A 65 7.91 19.30 -1.98
N GLY A 66 7.09 20.27 -2.37
CA GLY A 66 6.82 21.47 -1.58
C GLY A 66 5.85 21.20 -0.43
N ARG A 67 5.34 22.26 0.21
CA ARG A 67 4.21 22.11 1.14
C ARG A 67 2.96 21.74 0.36
N CYS A 68 2.35 20.62 0.72
CA CYS A 68 1.06 20.20 0.16
C CYS A 68 -0.09 20.94 0.88
N HIS A 69 -1.15 21.27 0.15
CA HIS A 69 -2.28 22.05 0.68
C HIS A 69 -3.59 21.26 0.75
N SER A 70 -3.61 20.03 0.21
CA SER A 70 -4.79 19.17 0.21
C SER A 70 -4.44 17.70 0.32
N TYR A 71 -5.35 16.89 0.87
CA TYR A 71 -5.16 15.43 0.93
C TYR A 71 -5.03 14.81 -0.46
N SER A 72 -5.76 15.30 -1.45
CA SER A 72 -5.65 14.82 -2.84
C SER A 72 -4.22 14.95 -3.36
N GLU A 73 -3.58 16.10 -3.14
CA GLU A 73 -2.20 16.34 -3.56
C GLU A 73 -1.22 15.39 -2.86
N ILE A 74 -1.43 15.13 -1.57
CA ILE A 74 -0.59 14.19 -0.80
C ILE A 74 -0.74 12.77 -1.35
N ILE A 75 -1.96 12.32 -1.62
CA ILE A 75 -2.22 10.99 -2.17
C ILE A 75 -1.65 10.86 -3.59
N ASP A 76 -1.77 11.89 -4.42
CA ASP A 76 -1.16 11.93 -5.75
C ASP A 76 0.36 11.84 -5.68
N ILE A 77 1.00 12.53 -4.73
CA ILE A 77 2.45 12.44 -4.51
C ILE A 77 2.85 11.02 -4.07
N ILE A 78 2.09 10.41 -3.17
CA ILE A 78 2.34 9.02 -2.75
C ILE A 78 2.27 8.09 -3.97
N ALA A 79 1.20 8.18 -4.77
CA ALA A 79 1.00 7.34 -5.94
C ALA A 79 2.04 7.57 -7.05
N GLN A 80 2.26 8.83 -7.43
CA GLN A 80 3.05 9.18 -8.62
C GLN A 80 4.56 9.24 -8.33
N VAL A 81 4.94 9.59 -7.10
CA VAL A 81 6.35 9.81 -6.73
C VAL A 81 6.85 8.70 -5.83
N ALA A 82 6.20 8.44 -4.68
CA ALA A 82 6.72 7.49 -3.69
C ALA A 82 6.67 6.04 -4.18
N PHE A 83 5.52 5.58 -4.67
CA PHE A 83 5.38 4.23 -5.22
C PHE A 83 6.30 4.00 -6.43
N LYS A 84 6.46 5.03 -7.28
CA LYS A 84 7.37 4.96 -8.42
C LYS A 84 8.84 4.94 -8.01
N MET A 85 9.20 5.68 -6.96
CA MET A 85 10.58 5.74 -6.44
C MET A 85 10.99 4.43 -5.77
N TYR A 86 10.12 3.85 -4.93
CA TYR A 86 10.47 2.71 -4.08
C TYR A 86 10.08 1.34 -4.67
N LEU A 87 8.92 1.26 -5.33
CA LEU A 87 8.41 0.00 -5.90
C LEU A 87 8.46 0.00 -7.44
N GLY A 88 8.61 1.17 -8.06
CA GLY A 88 8.63 1.32 -9.51
C GLY A 88 7.29 0.99 -10.17
N ILE A 89 6.19 1.22 -9.46
CA ILE A 89 4.82 1.14 -9.94
C ILE A 89 4.13 2.48 -9.71
N THR A 90 3.05 2.73 -10.44
CA THR A 90 2.22 3.94 -10.26
C THR A 90 0.78 3.48 -10.07
N PRO A 91 0.26 3.44 -8.83
CA PRO A 91 -1.14 3.14 -8.60
C PRO A 91 -2.05 4.25 -9.11
N SER A 92 -3.27 3.88 -9.49
CA SER A 92 -4.35 4.80 -9.80
C SER A 92 -5.03 5.26 -8.51
N VAL A 93 -5.30 6.56 -8.39
CA VAL A 93 -5.96 7.15 -7.21
C VAL A 93 -7.44 7.32 -7.50
N THR A 94 -8.30 6.94 -6.55
CA THR A 94 -9.75 7.23 -6.59
C THR A 94 -10.19 7.83 -5.26
N CYS A 95 -11.03 8.87 -5.31
CA CYS A 95 -11.62 9.48 -4.11
C CYS A 95 -12.98 8.82 -3.82
N ASN A 96 -13.14 8.24 -2.62
CA ASN A 96 -14.31 7.45 -2.28
C ASN A 96 -15.46 8.29 -1.70
N ASN A 97 -15.16 9.50 -1.20
CA ASN A 97 -16.15 10.36 -0.56
C ASN A 97 -16.14 11.80 -1.09
N SER A 98 -17.29 12.46 -1.00
CA SER A 98 -17.42 13.88 -1.35
C SER A 98 -16.62 14.80 -0.41
N SER A 99 -16.34 14.32 0.81
CA SER A 99 -15.55 15.03 1.82
C SER A 99 -14.06 15.05 1.51
N LYS A 100 -13.59 14.36 0.47
CA LYS A 100 -12.17 14.28 0.03
C LYS A 100 -11.19 13.88 1.14
N ASN A 101 -11.64 12.96 2.00
CA ASN A 101 -10.87 12.45 3.12
C ASN A 101 -10.63 10.93 3.02
N GLU A 102 -11.30 10.24 2.11
CA GLU A 102 -11.09 8.81 1.86
C GLU A 102 -10.64 8.57 0.43
N PHE A 103 -9.52 7.87 0.28
CA PHE A 103 -8.89 7.61 -1.01
C PHE A 103 -8.56 6.12 -1.15
N SER A 104 -8.66 5.62 -2.36
CA SER A 104 -8.24 4.27 -2.75
C SER A 104 -7.06 4.36 -3.70
N LEU A 105 -5.97 3.67 -3.38
CA LEU A 105 -4.86 3.40 -4.28
C LEU A 105 -5.09 2.03 -4.93
N ILE A 106 -5.20 2.03 -6.25
CA ILE A 106 -5.50 0.86 -7.07
C ILE A 106 -4.23 0.46 -7.80
N LEU A 107 -3.66 -0.69 -7.44
CA LEU A 107 -2.45 -1.22 -8.07
C LEU A 107 -2.83 -2.31 -9.08
N GLU A 108 -2.45 -2.12 -10.34
CA GLU A 108 -2.61 -3.15 -11.39
C GLU A 108 -1.61 -4.30 -11.24
N LYS A 109 -0.41 -3.98 -10.76
CA LYS A 109 0.67 -4.96 -10.53
C LYS A 109 1.29 -4.69 -9.17
N ASN A 110 1.38 -5.73 -8.36
CA ASN A 110 2.02 -5.66 -7.07
C ASN A 110 3.33 -6.48 -7.11
N PRO A 111 4.51 -5.84 -7.01
CA PRO A 111 5.78 -6.55 -7.08
C PRO A 111 5.98 -7.51 -5.91
N LEU A 112 5.35 -7.26 -4.75
CA LEU A 112 5.55 -8.08 -3.54
C LEU A 112 5.05 -9.52 -3.69
N VAL A 113 4.11 -9.75 -4.58
CA VAL A 113 3.44 -11.04 -4.78
C VAL A 113 3.87 -11.73 -6.07
N GLU A 114 4.88 -11.20 -6.77
CA GLU A 114 5.29 -11.70 -8.09
C GLU A 114 5.75 -13.17 -8.05
N PHE A 115 6.34 -13.60 -6.94
CA PHE A 115 6.79 -14.99 -6.71
C PHE A 115 5.93 -15.75 -5.70
N VAL A 116 4.75 -15.21 -5.35
CA VAL A 116 3.83 -15.83 -4.39
C VAL A 116 2.66 -16.40 -5.16
N GLU A 117 2.66 -17.73 -5.32
CA GLU A 117 1.59 -18.41 -6.05
C GLU A 117 0.33 -18.57 -5.17
N GLU A 118 0.49 -19.00 -3.92
CA GLU A 118 -0.61 -19.21 -2.98
C GLU A 118 -0.18 -18.96 -1.53
N LEU A 119 -1.13 -18.51 -0.70
CA LEU A 119 -0.96 -18.45 0.75
C LEU A 119 -1.09 -19.86 1.35
N PRO A 120 -0.40 -20.19 2.45
CA PRO A 120 -0.56 -21.47 3.13
C PRO A 120 -2.03 -21.76 3.45
N ALA A 121 -2.46 -23.00 3.21
CA ALA A 121 -3.83 -23.44 3.47
C ALA A 121 -4.25 -23.12 4.92
N GLY A 122 -5.41 -22.48 5.07
CA GLY A 122 -5.94 -22.07 6.38
C GLY A 122 -5.64 -20.62 6.79
N ARG A 123 -4.89 -19.85 5.99
CA ARG A 123 -4.58 -18.44 6.27
C ARG A 123 -5.39 -17.45 5.42
N SER A 124 -6.70 -17.44 5.60
CA SER A 124 -7.63 -16.60 4.83
C SER A 124 -7.73 -15.15 5.33
N SER A 125 -7.39 -14.89 6.60
CA SER A 125 -7.39 -13.54 7.18
C SER A 125 -6.03 -12.83 7.05
N LEU A 126 -4.96 -13.56 6.70
CA LEU A 126 -3.65 -12.96 6.44
C LEU A 126 -3.72 -11.92 5.32
N CYS A 127 -3.12 -10.76 5.58
CA CYS A 127 -2.92 -9.69 4.62
C CYS A 127 -1.43 -9.64 4.26
N TYR A 128 -1.07 -10.25 3.13
CA TYR A 128 0.32 -10.33 2.70
C TYR A 128 0.94 -8.95 2.48
N CYS A 129 0.16 -7.93 2.14
CA CYS A 129 0.66 -6.58 1.87
C CYS A 129 0.53 -5.60 3.03
N ASN A 130 0.22 -6.08 4.25
CA ASN A 130 -0.01 -5.20 5.40
C ASN A 130 1.21 -4.37 5.80
N LEU A 131 2.41 -4.80 5.40
CA LEU A 131 3.63 -4.01 5.52
C LEU A 131 3.50 -2.63 4.84
N LEU A 132 2.88 -2.57 3.65
CA LEU A 132 2.71 -1.32 2.91
C LEU A 132 1.76 -0.36 3.65
N CYS A 133 0.71 -0.89 4.28
CA CYS A 133 -0.20 -0.10 5.10
C CYS A 133 0.56 0.58 6.24
N GLY A 134 1.39 -0.19 6.96
CA GLY A 134 2.25 0.34 8.02
C GLY A 134 3.22 1.40 7.50
N ILE A 135 3.88 1.18 6.36
CA ILE A 135 4.83 2.14 5.77
C ILE A 135 4.14 3.48 5.48
N ILE A 136 2.98 3.44 4.83
CA ILE A 136 2.24 4.65 4.49
C ILE A 136 1.80 5.38 5.76
N ARG A 137 1.25 4.64 6.73
CA ARG A 137 0.82 5.19 8.03
C ARG A 137 1.97 5.87 8.77
N GLY A 138 3.12 5.19 8.90
CA GLY A 138 4.30 5.73 9.57
C GLY A 138 4.90 6.94 8.86
N ALA A 139 4.89 6.95 7.53
CA ALA A 139 5.37 8.10 6.76
C ALA A 139 4.44 9.31 6.89
N LEU A 140 3.12 9.11 6.84
CA LEU A 140 2.13 10.18 7.00
C LEU A 140 2.14 10.77 8.41
N GLU A 141 2.32 9.95 9.45
CA GLU A 141 2.35 10.42 10.83
C GLU A 141 3.53 11.39 11.09
N MET A 142 4.68 11.14 10.47
CA MET A 142 5.86 12.02 10.57
C MET A 142 5.67 13.39 9.91
N VAL A 143 4.71 13.52 8.99
CA VAL A 143 4.30 14.82 8.43
C VAL A 143 3.07 15.37 9.14
N HIS A 144 2.81 14.91 10.38
CA HIS A 144 1.68 15.29 11.23
C HIS A 144 0.31 14.99 10.62
N LEU A 145 0.23 13.94 9.80
CA LEU A 145 -0.99 13.50 9.17
C LEU A 145 -1.32 12.09 9.65
N ALA A 146 -2.19 12.00 10.66
CA ALA A 146 -2.71 10.70 11.09
C ALA A 146 -3.63 10.14 9.99
N ALA A 147 -3.40 8.91 9.55
CA ALA A 147 -4.18 8.28 8.50
C ALA A 147 -4.41 6.80 8.84
N ASP A 148 -5.65 6.35 8.69
CA ASP A 148 -5.98 4.93 8.77
C ASP A 148 -5.78 4.31 7.39
N VAL A 149 -4.85 3.37 7.30
CA VAL A 149 -4.48 2.70 6.04
C VAL A 149 -4.81 1.22 6.15
N THR A 150 -5.67 0.73 5.26
CA THR A 150 -6.13 -0.66 5.25
C THR A 150 -6.06 -1.25 3.85
N PHE A 151 -5.84 -2.56 3.78
CA PHE A 151 -5.80 -3.31 2.54
C PHE A 151 -7.12 -4.03 2.33
N LEU A 152 -7.83 -3.75 1.23
CA LEU A 152 -9.18 -4.29 1.01
C LEU A 152 -9.23 -5.54 0.12
N GLN A 153 -8.37 -5.63 -0.89
CA GLN A 153 -8.48 -6.69 -1.89
C GLN A 153 -7.11 -7.27 -2.27
N ASP A 154 -7.01 -8.59 -2.18
CA ASP A 154 -5.80 -9.36 -2.44
C ASP A 154 -6.08 -10.45 -3.49
N ARG A 155 -5.28 -10.48 -4.55
CA ARG A 155 -5.28 -11.56 -5.55
C ARG A 155 -5.02 -12.93 -4.91
N LEU A 156 -4.22 -12.97 -3.85
CA LEU A 156 -3.74 -14.19 -3.21
C LEU A 156 -4.81 -14.91 -2.38
N LYS A 157 -5.95 -14.26 -2.08
CA LYS A 157 -7.04 -14.88 -1.33
C LYS A 157 -7.95 -15.80 -2.18
N GLY A 158 -7.54 -16.07 -3.41
CA GLY A 158 -8.20 -17.04 -4.29
C GLY A 158 -9.52 -16.49 -4.83
N HIS A 159 -9.52 -16.01 -6.06
CA HIS A 159 -10.75 -15.98 -6.84
C HIS A 159 -10.80 -17.29 -7.64
N ASN A 160 -11.75 -18.16 -7.31
CA ASN A 160 -12.17 -19.19 -8.26
C ASN A 160 -12.60 -18.45 -9.54
N PRO A 161 -12.05 -18.76 -10.73
CA PRO A 161 -12.35 -18.03 -11.97
C PRO A 161 -13.78 -18.26 -12.52
N GLY A 162 -14.75 -18.58 -11.65
CA GLY A 162 -16.14 -18.85 -12.02
C GLY A 162 -17.20 -18.39 -11.00
N VAL A 163 -16.84 -17.65 -9.94
CA VAL A 163 -17.82 -17.13 -8.99
C VAL A 163 -17.86 -15.61 -9.08
N LEU A 164 -18.76 -15.11 -9.92
CA LEU A 164 -19.23 -13.73 -9.90
C LEU A 164 -19.73 -13.43 -8.48
N PHE A 165 -18.94 -12.72 -7.68
CA PHE A 165 -19.43 -12.15 -6.43
C PHE A 165 -20.45 -11.07 -6.78
N ILE A 166 -21.73 -11.46 -6.86
CA ILE A 166 -22.84 -10.54 -6.73
C ILE A 166 -22.82 -10.13 -5.25
N PRO A 167 -22.57 -8.86 -4.90
CA PRO A 167 -22.60 -8.44 -3.51
C PRO A 167 -24.02 -8.65 -2.97
N ASP A 168 -24.14 -9.47 -1.92
CA ASP A 168 -25.37 -9.62 -1.15
C ASP A 168 -25.81 -8.23 -0.64
N GLU A 169 -27.06 -7.87 -0.92
CA GLU A 169 -27.62 -6.52 -0.73
C GLU A 169 -27.71 -6.11 0.77
N SER A 170 -27.34 -6.99 1.69
CA SER A 170 -27.39 -6.76 3.14
C SER A 170 -26.20 -5.94 3.69
N THR A 171 -25.04 -5.91 3.01
CA THR A 171 -23.85 -5.17 3.47
C THR A 171 -23.38 -4.12 2.46
N LYS A 172 -24.22 -3.13 2.15
CA LYS A 172 -23.81 -1.91 1.45
C LYS A 172 -23.20 -0.89 2.44
N PRO A 173 -21.93 -0.48 2.32
CA PRO A 173 -21.56 0.88 2.67
C PRO A 173 -22.23 1.82 1.65
N ARG A 174 -22.91 2.84 2.15
CA ARG A 174 -23.69 3.81 1.36
C ARG A 174 -22.78 4.76 0.57
N THR A 175 -22.16 4.31 -0.50
CA THR A 175 -21.68 5.19 -1.58
C THR A 175 -21.52 4.38 -2.86
N GLY A 176 -22.20 4.81 -3.92
CA GLY A 176 -22.26 4.11 -5.19
C GLY A 176 -20.89 4.02 -5.86
N ILE A 177 -20.31 2.82 -5.82
CA ILE A 177 -19.27 2.41 -6.76
C ILE A 177 -19.96 1.48 -7.75
N THR A 178 -20.37 2.02 -8.89
CA THR A 178 -20.80 1.21 -10.03
C THR A 178 -19.53 0.75 -10.74
N VAL A 179 -19.00 -0.42 -10.36
CA VAL A 179 -17.89 -1.04 -11.09
C VAL A 179 -18.46 -1.65 -12.37
N SER A 180 -18.14 -1.06 -13.52
CA SER A 180 -18.51 -1.60 -14.84
C SER A 180 -17.97 -3.02 -15.01
N PRO A 181 -18.75 -3.97 -15.59
CA PRO A 181 -18.45 -5.41 -15.57
C PRO A 181 -17.44 -5.86 -16.64
N SER A 182 -16.57 -4.98 -17.14
CA SER A 182 -15.76 -5.27 -18.32
C SER A 182 -14.27 -5.06 -18.08
N VAL A 183 -13.69 -5.81 -17.15
CA VAL A 183 -12.34 -6.41 -17.21
C VAL A 183 -12.08 -7.17 -15.90
N ASP A 184 -11.72 -8.44 -15.99
CA ASP A 184 -11.04 -9.22 -14.95
C ASP A 184 -9.65 -8.63 -14.61
N LEU A 185 -9.59 -7.36 -14.19
CA LEU A 185 -8.38 -6.76 -13.66
C LEU A 185 -8.34 -7.04 -12.16
N ILE A 186 -7.47 -7.96 -11.78
CA ILE A 186 -7.20 -8.23 -10.38
C ILE A 186 -6.43 -7.02 -9.81
N LEU A 187 -7.15 -6.16 -9.09
CA LEU A 187 -6.62 -4.93 -8.53
C LEU A 187 -6.32 -5.11 -7.04
N TYR A 188 -5.15 -4.64 -6.59
CA TYR A 188 -4.89 -4.49 -5.16
C TYR A 188 -5.33 -3.11 -4.73
N VAL A 189 -6.19 -3.05 -3.71
CA VAL A 189 -6.79 -1.80 -3.25
C VAL A 189 -6.32 -1.48 -1.85
N ILE A 190 -5.64 -0.35 -1.70
CA ILE A 190 -5.25 0.22 -0.41
C ILE A 190 -6.15 1.43 -0.14
N THR A 191 -6.91 1.41 0.94
CA THR A 191 -7.71 2.56 1.36
C THR A 191 -6.99 3.36 2.41
N LEU A 192 -7.04 4.68 2.26
CA LEU A 192 -6.53 5.66 3.19
C LEU A 192 -7.70 6.53 3.64
N SER A 193 -7.98 6.53 4.93
CA SER A 193 -8.94 7.43 5.56
C SER A 193 -8.19 8.45 6.42
N MET A 194 -8.35 9.72 6.06
CA MET A 194 -7.78 10.84 6.81
C MET A 194 -8.85 11.37 7.78
N PRO A 195 -8.46 11.84 8.99
CA PRO A 195 -9.38 12.47 9.90
C PRO A 195 -9.99 13.71 9.24
N GLY A 196 -11.32 13.76 9.22
CA GLY A 196 -12.03 14.91 8.71
C GLY A 196 -11.71 16.14 9.55
N GLY A 197 -11.13 17.16 8.89
CA GLY A 197 -10.97 18.47 9.51
C GLY A 197 -12.34 19.01 9.91
N GLY A 198 -12.51 19.30 11.20
CA GLY A 198 -13.62 20.10 11.70
C GLY A 198 -13.49 21.57 11.31
#